data_AF-B9XBU2-F1
#
_entry.id   AF-B9XBU2-F1
#
_cell.length_a   1.000
_cell.length_b   1.000
_cell.length_c   1.000
_cell.angle_alpha   90.00
_cell.angle_beta   90.00
_cell.angle_gamma   90.00
#
_symmetry.space_group_name_H-M   'P 1'
#
loop_
_entity.id
_entity.type
_entity.pdbx_description
1 polymer ?
#
loop_
_entity_poly.entity_id
_entity_poly.type
_entity_poly.pdbx_seq_one_letter_code
_entity_poly.pdbx_strand_id
1 'polypeptide(L)'
;MKRVKCYLFALLLPFLPGCGSLQECTFTGRLWSDDFLTNYHQPANDPGAKAFLKADQKDVLITYDEQKESSDNIKRRAFYVLENQRLLEARKKPHFVSLKSAAGLDSVPIFWETNLFATNTISSAVIFSTNQQSLQLILTNQNQGKFTMPFYEDGHGRQTQILLTPLAVTGDTGMVAAIAAGLALLLWLEGHANH
;
A
#
# COMPACT_ATOMS: atom_id res chain seq x y z
N MET A 1 -40.01 33.69 -6.90
CA MET A 1 -39.98 32.53 -7.82
C MET A 1 -38.60 32.21 -8.45
N LYS A 2 -37.92 33.10 -9.19
CA LYS A 2 -36.65 32.73 -9.89
C LYS A 2 -35.45 32.45 -8.96
N ARG A 3 -35.33 33.17 -7.84
CA ARG A 3 -34.17 33.03 -6.92
C ARG A 3 -34.20 31.75 -6.08
N VAL A 4 -35.37 31.31 -5.63
CA VAL A 4 -35.52 30.11 -4.78
C VAL A 4 -35.33 28.82 -5.59
N LYS A 5 -35.82 28.78 -6.84
CA LYS A 5 -35.52 27.68 -7.78
C LYS A 5 -34.01 27.49 -8.01
N CYS A 6 -33.21 28.56 -8.05
CA CYS A 6 -31.75 28.47 -8.17
C CYS A 6 -31.07 27.88 -6.92
N TYR A 7 -31.57 28.19 -5.71
CA TYR A 7 -31.03 27.60 -4.47
C TYR A 7 -31.41 26.12 -4.33
N LEU A 8 -32.64 25.76 -4.72
CA LEU A 8 -33.10 24.37 -4.72
C LEU A 8 -32.31 23.52 -5.73
N PHE A 9 -31.97 24.10 -6.88
CA PHE A 9 -31.10 23.47 -7.88
C PHE A 9 -29.65 23.34 -7.38
N ALA A 10 -29.11 24.35 -6.68
CA ALA A 10 -27.77 24.31 -6.08
C ALA A 10 -27.65 23.31 -4.93
N LEU A 11 -28.71 23.10 -4.14
CA LEU A 11 -28.74 22.16 -3.02
C LEU A 11 -28.92 20.70 -3.49
N LEU A 12 -29.59 20.48 -4.63
CA LEU A 12 -29.82 19.16 -5.24
C LEU A 12 -28.77 18.79 -6.31
N LEU A 13 -27.93 19.75 -6.72
CA LEU A 13 -26.83 19.57 -7.68
C LEU A 13 -25.88 18.40 -7.33
N PRO A 14 -25.51 18.13 -6.06
CA PRO A 14 -24.69 16.96 -5.72
C PRO A 14 -25.43 15.61 -5.78
N PHE A 15 -26.76 15.61 -6.02
CA PHE A 15 -27.58 14.39 -6.13
C PHE A 15 -28.12 14.14 -7.54
N LEU A 16 -27.73 14.95 -8.53
CA LEU A 16 -28.00 14.64 -9.93
C LEU A 16 -27.22 13.37 -10.31
N PRO A 17 -27.86 12.36 -10.92
CA PRO A 17 -27.18 11.14 -11.35
C PRO A 17 -26.22 11.49 -12.48
N GLY A 18 -24.96 11.78 -12.14
CA GLY A 18 -23.98 12.24 -13.11
C GLY A 18 -22.64 12.74 -12.57
N CYS A 19 -22.46 12.93 -11.26
CA CYS A 19 -21.16 13.33 -10.73
C CYS A 19 -20.84 12.54 -9.45
N GLY A 20 -19.94 11.56 -9.56
CA GLY A 20 -19.44 10.75 -8.45
C GLY A 20 -20.35 9.58 -8.08
N SER A 21 -19.79 8.38 -7.93
CA SER A 21 -20.50 7.28 -7.30
C SER A 21 -20.85 7.65 -5.84
N LEU A 22 -21.86 7.02 -5.23
CA LEU A 22 -22.20 7.22 -3.80
C LEU A 22 -20.99 7.02 -2.86
N GLN A 23 -19.95 6.35 -3.34
CA GLN A 23 -18.67 6.14 -2.69
C GLN A 23 -17.90 7.45 -2.45
N GLU A 24 -18.01 8.43 -3.35
CA GLU A 24 -17.29 9.70 -3.26
C GLU A 24 -18.02 10.75 -2.39
N CYS A 25 -19.34 10.63 -2.29
CA CYS A 25 -20.20 11.62 -1.63
C CYS A 25 -20.51 11.33 -0.16
N THR A 26 -20.20 10.11 0.32
CA THR A 26 -20.50 9.69 1.70
C THR A 26 -19.22 9.40 2.47
N PHE A 27 -19.21 9.70 3.77
CA PHE A 27 -18.13 9.31 4.67
C PHE A 27 -17.98 7.80 4.74
N THR A 28 -19.10 7.06 4.77
CA THR A 28 -19.05 5.59 4.79
C THR A 28 -18.54 5.06 3.44
N GLY A 29 -18.99 5.63 2.33
CA GLY A 29 -18.49 5.28 1.00
C GLY A 29 -16.98 5.50 0.86
N ARG A 30 -16.48 6.64 1.33
CA ARG A 30 -15.06 6.97 1.30
C ARG A 30 -14.25 6.11 2.26
N LEU A 31 -14.77 5.82 3.45
CA LEU A 31 -14.09 4.96 4.43
C LEU A 31 -13.83 3.55 3.89
N TRP A 32 -14.77 3.04 3.09
CA TRP A 32 -14.74 1.71 2.51
C TRP A 32 -14.28 1.70 1.05
N SER A 33 -13.66 2.78 0.56
CA SER A 33 -12.98 2.76 -0.73
C SER A 33 -11.64 2.03 -0.64
N ASP A 34 -11.25 1.42 -1.76
CA ASP A 34 -10.07 0.57 -1.86
C ASP A 34 -8.76 1.33 -1.59
N ASP A 35 -8.78 2.67 -1.63
CA ASP A 35 -7.57 3.49 -1.49
C ASP A 35 -7.53 4.29 -0.17
N PHE A 36 -8.64 4.43 0.57
CA PHE A 36 -8.70 5.40 1.66
C PHE A 36 -7.79 5.09 2.86
N LEU A 37 -7.62 3.81 3.18
CA LEU A 37 -6.78 3.35 4.30
C LEU A 37 -5.72 2.31 3.87
N THR A 38 -5.64 2.06 2.58
CA THR A 38 -4.67 1.13 2.02
C THR A 38 -3.32 1.81 2.01
N ASN A 39 -2.36 1.17 2.68
CA ASN A 39 -0.98 1.63 2.74
C ASN A 39 -0.09 0.45 2.39
N TYR A 40 1.03 0.71 1.75
CA TYR A 40 1.96 -0.34 1.37
C TYR A 40 3.30 -0.23 2.11
N HIS A 41 3.92 -1.39 2.33
CA HIS A 41 5.32 -1.52 2.65
C HIS A 41 6.09 -1.82 1.36
N GLN A 42 7.16 -1.06 1.13
CA GLN A 42 7.99 -1.17 -0.05
C GLN A 42 9.47 -1.02 0.30
N PRO A 43 10.40 -1.39 -0.58
CA PRO A 43 11.81 -1.06 -0.41
C PRO A 43 11.99 0.46 -0.42
N ALA A 44 12.91 0.98 0.41
CA ALA A 44 13.32 2.36 0.32
C ALA A 44 13.98 2.67 -1.04
N ASN A 45 14.02 3.94 -1.43
CA ASN A 45 14.62 4.38 -2.71
C ASN A 45 16.08 3.90 -2.88
N ASP A 46 16.86 3.97 -1.81
CA ASP A 46 18.13 3.25 -1.68
C ASP A 46 17.97 2.20 -0.58
N PRO A 47 17.63 0.95 -0.92
CA PRO A 47 17.31 -0.06 0.07
C PRO A 47 18.55 -0.59 0.79
N GLY A 48 19.76 -0.17 0.40
CA GLY A 48 21.02 -0.63 0.97
C GLY A 48 21.11 -2.16 1.04
N ALA A 49 20.55 -2.86 0.06
CA ALA A 49 20.31 -4.29 0.13
C ALA A 49 21.64 -5.07 0.22
N LYS A 50 21.69 -6.08 1.09
CA LYS A 50 22.82 -7.00 1.24
C LYS A 50 22.33 -8.43 1.24
N ALA A 51 23.08 -9.31 0.61
CA ALA A 51 22.75 -10.72 0.51
C ALA A 51 23.81 -11.56 1.25
N PHE A 52 23.36 -12.62 1.90
CA PHE A 52 24.22 -13.54 2.63
C PHE A 52 23.81 -14.97 2.35
N LEU A 53 24.77 -15.85 2.09
CA LEU A 53 24.50 -17.26 1.85
C LEU A 53 24.15 -17.94 3.18
N LYS A 54 23.03 -18.66 3.21
CA LYS A 54 22.67 -19.47 4.38
C LYS A 54 23.73 -20.55 4.59
N ALA A 55 23.95 -20.96 5.84
CA ALA A 55 25.00 -21.93 6.20
C ALA A 55 24.87 -23.29 5.49
N ASP A 56 23.65 -23.69 5.10
CA ASP A 56 23.38 -24.91 4.32
C ASP A 56 23.60 -24.74 2.81
N GLN A 57 23.97 -23.54 2.36
CA GLN A 57 24.15 -23.12 0.96
C GLN A 57 22.91 -23.34 0.08
N LYS A 58 21.73 -23.46 0.69
CA LYS A 58 20.49 -23.75 -0.03
C LYS A 58 19.59 -22.55 -0.19
N ASP A 59 19.81 -21.48 0.56
CA ASP A 59 19.00 -20.25 0.52
C ASP A 59 19.91 -19.02 0.71
N VAL A 60 19.36 -17.85 0.41
CA VAL A 60 20.03 -16.57 0.59
C VAL A 60 19.20 -15.70 1.52
N LEU A 61 19.85 -15.17 2.55
CA LEU A 61 19.30 -14.15 3.43
C LEU A 61 19.49 -12.78 2.78
N ILE A 62 18.39 -12.08 2.52
CA ILE A 62 18.41 -10.69 2.07
C ILE A 62 18.15 -9.80 3.27
N THR A 63 18.98 -8.77 3.42
CA THR A 63 18.71 -7.64 4.31
C THR A 63 18.49 -6.39 3.47
N TYR A 64 17.51 -5.57 3.84
CA TYR A 64 17.17 -4.35 3.12
C TYR A 64 16.45 -3.36 4.03
N ASP A 65 16.40 -2.11 3.60
CA ASP A 65 15.66 -1.05 4.26
C ASP A 65 14.24 -0.95 3.68
N GLU A 66 13.24 -1.18 4.52
CA GLU A 66 11.81 -1.11 4.23
C GLU A 66 11.28 0.28 4.61
N GLN A 67 10.48 0.88 3.74
CA GLN A 67 9.74 2.11 3.99
C GLN A 67 8.24 1.83 3.91
N LYS A 68 7.47 2.50 4.77
CA LYS A 68 6.01 2.52 4.67
C LYS A 68 5.59 3.72 3.83
N GLU A 69 4.67 3.54 2.89
CA GLU A 69 4.21 4.63 2.01
C GLU A 69 3.69 5.85 2.77
N SER A 70 2.95 5.62 3.87
CA SER A 70 2.35 6.68 4.67
C SER A 70 3.32 7.39 5.63
N SER A 71 4.59 6.97 5.69
CA SER A 71 5.54 7.52 6.67
C SER A 71 6.98 7.33 6.24
N ASP A 72 7.82 8.32 6.47
CA ASP A 72 9.28 8.21 6.24
C ASP A 72 10.02 7.31 7.24
N ASN A 73 9.31 6.44 7.95
CA ASN A 73 9.91 5.46 8.84
C ASN A 73 10.59 4.36 8.00
N ILE A 74 11.91 4.34 8.08
CA ILE A 74 12.75 3.30 7.47
C ILE A 74 13.07 2.25 8.53
N LYS A 75 12.81 0.98 8.20
CA LYS A 75 13.10 -0.15 9.06
C LYS A 75 13.92 -1.19 8.33
N ARG A 76 15.06 -1.57 8.92
CA ARG A 76 15.87 -2.65 8.37
C ARG A 76 15.23 -4.01 8.63
N ARG A 77 15.10 -4.81 7.56
CA ARG A 77 14.47 -6.14 7.55
C ARG A 77 15.45 -7.18 7.05
N ALA A 78 15.22 -8.43 7.43
CA ALA A 78 15.91 -9.58 6.89
C ALA A 78 14.93 -10.72 6.61
N PHE A 79 15.07 -11.43 5.49
CA PHE A 79 14.26 -12.60 5.14
C PHE A 79 15.03 -13.56 4.23
N TYR A 80 14.69 -14.84 4.27
CA TYR A 80 15.22 -15.85 3.36
C TYR A 80 14.41 -15.91 2.07
N VAL A 81 15.07 -15.87 0.91
CA VAL A 81 14.42 -15.70 -0.39
C VAL A 81 13.51 -16.89 -0.72
N LEU A 82 14.02 -18.12 -0.61
CA LEU A 82 13.27 -19.30 -1.06
C LEU A 82 12.17 -19.69 -0.09
N GLU A 83 12.46 -19.63 1.22
CA GLU A 83 11.46 -19.84 2.26
C GLU A 83 10.25 -18.89 2.09
N ASN A 84 10.47 -17.69 1.53
CA ASN A 84 9.44 -16.69 1.33
C ASN A 84 8.95 -16.56 -0.13
N GLN A 85 9.43 -17.39 -1.06
CA GLN A 85 9.14 -17.23 -2.49
C GLN A 85 7.63 -17.12 -2.78
N ARG A 86 6.82 -18.04 -2.23
CA ARG A 86 5.36 -18.02 -2.40
C ARG A 86 4.71 -16.76 -1.84
N LEU A 87 5.25 -16.20 -0.76
CA LEU A 87 4.73 -14.97 -0.16
C LEU A 87 5.08 -13.76 -1.03
N LEU A 88 6.30 -13.72 -1.57
CA LEU A 88 6.74 -12.66 -2.47
C LEU A 88 5.91 -12.64 -3.77
N GLU A 89 5.69 -13.81 -4.37
CA GLU A 89 4.83 -13.98 -5.56
C GLU A 89 3.39 -13.55 -5.28
N ALA A 90 2.88 -13.83 -4.08
CA ALA A 90 1.54 -13.44 -3.64
C ALA A 90 1.44 -11.99 -3.11
N ARG A 91 2.52 -11.20 -3.16
CA ARG A 91 2.61 -9.84 -2.58
C ARG A 91 2.19 -9.79 -1.10
N LYS A 92 2.53 -10.84 -0.35
CA LYS A 92 2.28 -10.96 1.08
C LYS A 92 3.53 -10.65 1.89
N LYS A 93 3.31 -10.23 3.13
CA LYS A 93 4.36 -9.94 4.09
C LYS A 93 5.28 -11.15 4.29
N PRO A 94 6.60 -11.02 4.03
CA PRO A 94 7.55 -12.09 4.31
C PRO A 94 7.66 -12.42 5.80
N HIS A 95 8.10 -13.64 6.09
CA HIS A 95 8.57 -14.06 7.39
C HIS A 95 9.94 -13.43 7.66
N PHE A 96 9.91 -12.27 8.32
CA PHE A 96 11.12 -11.59 8.72
C PHE A 96 11.85 -12.31 9.85
N VAL A 97 13.17 -12.44 9.69
CA VAL A 97 14.08 -12.98 10.69
C VAL A 97 14.89 -11.86 11.35
N SER A 98 15.63 -12.21 12.40
CA SER A 98 16.52 -11.27 13.08
C SER A 98 17.65 -10.81 12.16
N LEU A 99 18.02 -9.53 12.22
CA LEU A 99 19.22 -9.03 11.53
C LEU A 99 20.49 -9.74 11.99
N LYS A 100 20.50 -10.29 13.22
CA LYS A 100 21.61 -11.08 13.75
C LYS A 100 21.82 -12.40 12.98
N SER A 101 20.82 -12.88 12.24
CA SER A 101 20.95 -14.08 11.40
C SER A 101 21.96 -13.90 10.27
N ALA A 102 22.33 -12.67 9.93
CA ALA A 102 23.39 -12.38 8.95
C ALA A 102 24.81 -12.53 9.55
N ALA A 103 24.95 -12.58 10.88
CA ALA A 103 26.25 -12.62 11.52
C ALA A 103 26.96 -13.95 11.24
N GLY A 104 28.18 -13.88 10.69
CA GLY A 104 28.98 -15.05 10.36
C GLY A 104 28.58 -15.79 9.08
N LEU A 105 27.66 -15.23 8.28
CA LEU A 105 27.33 -15.75 6.96
C LEU A 105 28.20 -15.12 5.87
N ASP A 106 28.46 -15.89 4.81
CA ASP A 106 29.23 -15.44 3.67
C ASP A 106 28.43 -14.41 2.86
N SER A 107 29.05 -13.27 2.56
CA SER A 107 28.44 -12.21 1.76
C SER A 107 28.29 -12.65 0.31
N VAL A 108 27.09 -12.47 -0.25
CA VAL A 108 26.77 -12.72 -1.66
C VAL A 108 26.78 -11.38 -2.41
N PRO A 109 27.51 -11.26 -3.52
CA PRO A 109 27.53 -10.03 -4.30
C PRO A 109 26.18 -9.80 -4.99
N ILE A 110 25.74 -8.54 -4.96
CA ILE A 110 24.56 -8.04 -5.70
C ILE A 110 25.08 -7.14 -6.82
N PHE A 111 24.83 -7.52 -8.07
CA PHE A 111 25.19 -6.75 -9.25
C PHE A 111 23.96 -5.98 -9.75
N TRP A 112 24.12 -4.66 -9.84
CA TRP A 112 23.14 -3.77 -10.46
C TRP A 112 23.48 -3.63 -11.94
N GLU A 113 22.47 -3.61 -12.82
CA GLU A 113 22.59 -3.59 -14.30
C GLU A 113 23.60 -2.59 -14.87
N THR A 114 23.94 -1.54 -14.14
CA THR A 114 24.95 -0.53 -14.52
C THR A 114 26.41 -0.95 -14.33
N ASN A 115 26.71 -2.08 -13.66
CA ASN A 115 28.06 -2.53 -13.31
C ASN A 115 28.41 -3.91 -13.91
N LEU A 116 28.22 -4.10 -15.21
CA LEU A 116 28.57 -5.36 -15.89
C LEU A 116 30.07 -5.54 -16.20
N PHE A 117 30.95 -4.66 -15.70
CA PHE A 117 32.40 -4.80 -15.87
C PHE A 117 33.09 -5.14 -14.54
N ALA A 118 33.77 -6.30 -14.54
CA ALA A 118 34.55 -6.93 -13.47
C ALA A 118 33.68 -7.62 -12.38
N THR A 119 33.93 -8.86 -11.93
CA THR A 119 35.23 -9.48 -11.62
C THR A 119 35.01 -11.00 -11.43
N ASN A 120 36.06 -11.82 -11.59
CA ASN A 120 36.08 -13.27 -11.31
C ASN A 120 35.71 -13.59 -9.84
N THR A 121 34.43 -13.50 -9.50
CA THR A 121 33.94 -13.77 -8.15
C THR A 121 33.44 -15.20 -8.12
N ILE A 122 34.28 -16.11 -7.60
CA ILE A 122 33.89 -17.50 -7.33
C ILE A 122 33.01 -17.46 -6.08
N SER A 123 31.75 -17.05 -6.25
CA SER A 123 30.74 -17.04 -5.18
C SER A 123 29.73 -18.14 -5.45
N SER A 124 29.37 -18.87 -4.39
CA SER A 124 28.37 -19.95 -4.44
C SER A 124 26.94 -19.45 -4.75
N ALA A 125 26.73 -18.12 -4.71
CA ALA A 125 25.52 -17.44 -5.16
C ALA A 125 25.84 -16.05 -5.71
N VAL A 126 24.98 -15.57 -6.60
CA VAL A 126 25.02 -14.23 -7.20
C VAL A 126 23.60 -13.71 -7.36
N ILE A 127 23.41 -12.40 -7.15
CA ILE A 127 22.14 -11.73 -7.40
C ILE A 127 22.32 -10.66 -8.47
N PHE A 128 21.46 -10.70 -9.49
CA PHE A 128 21.40 -9.69 -10.55
C PHE A 128 20.12 -8.87 -10.40
N SER A 129 20.22 -7.55 -10.34
CA SER A 129 19.03 -6.70 -10.40
C SER A 129 18.61 -6.48 -11.84
N THR A 130 17.38 -6.87 -12.23
CA THR A 130 16.82 -6.67 -13.58
C THR A 130 16.01 -5.37 -13.73
N ASN A 131 15.63 -4.79 -12.60
CA ASN A 131 15.08 -3.45 -12.41
C ASN A 131 15.20 -3.23 -10.89
N GLN A 132 15.24 -2.00 -10.38
CA GLN A 132 15.51 -1.70 -8.95
C GLN A 132 14.58 -2.42 -7.94
N GLN A 133 13.56 -3.15 -8.42
CA GLN A 133 12.57 -3.89 -7.66
C GLN A 133 12.60 -5.42 -7.87
N SER A 134 13.22 -5.93 -8.95
CA SER A 134 13.26 -7.35 -9.31
C SER A 134 14.69 -7.83 -9.37
N LEU A 135 14.94 -8.89 -8.63
CA LEU A 135 16.25 -9.49 -8.44
C LEU A 135 16.20 -10.93 -8.96
N GLN A 136 17.23 -11.35 -9.66
CA GLN A 136 17.41 -12.71 -10.13
C GLN A 136 18.47 -13.38 -9.26
N LEU A 137 18.08 -14.46 -8.58
CA LEU A 137 18.99 -15.26 -7.76
C LEU A 137 19.57 -16.40 -8.60
N ILE A 138 20.89 -16.48 -8.64
CA ILE A 138 21.62 -17.60 -9.24
C ILE A 138 22.46 -18.23 -8.14
N LEU A 139 22.15 -19.47 -7.76
CA LEU A 139 23.02 -20.30 -6.92
C LEU A 139 23.84 -21.21 -7.82
N THR A 140 25.12 -21.42 -7.49
CA THR A 140 26.10 -22.12 -8.34
C THR A 140 25.64 -23.53 -8.78
N ASN A 141 24.74 -24.15 -8.01
CA ASN A 141 24.22 -25.48 -8.32
C ASN A 141 22.75 -25.51 -8.75
N GLN A 142 22.04 -24.37 -8.74
CA GLN A 142 20.61 -24.29 -9.09
C GLN A 142 20.25 -22.89 -9.61
N ASN A 143 19.65 -22.82 -10.79
CA ASN A 143 18.98 -21.59 -11.24
C ASN A 143 17.64 -21.49 -10.49
N GLN A 144 17.60 -20.69 -9.42
CA GLN A 144 16.47 -20.67 -8.50
C GLN A 144 15.44 -19.57 -8.80
N GLY A 145 15.62 -18.85 -9.90
CA GLY A 145 14.58 -18.03 -10.50
C GLY A 145 14.64 -16.56 -10.10
N LYS A 146 13.63 -15.83 -10.59
CA LYS A 146 13.46 -14.41 -10.35
C LYS A 146 12.59 -14.21 -9.11
N PHE A 147 12.96 -13.26 -8.28
CA PHE A 147 12.16 -12.82 -7.16
C PHE A 147 12.03 -11.29 -7.17
N THR A 148 10.97 -10.78 -6.59
CA THR A 148 10.79 -9.34 -6.42
C THR A 148 11.05 -8.95 -4.98
N MET A 149 11.59 -7.76 -4.79
CA MET A 149 11.69 -7.18 -3.46
C MET A 149 10.29 -7.08 -2.83
N PRO A 150 10.17 -7.22 -1.50
CA PRO A 150 8.87 -7.26 -0.85
C PRO A 150 8.09 -5.96 -1.08
N PHE A 151 6.89 -6.11 -1.66
CA PHE A 151 5.86 -5.08 -1.77
C PHE A 151 4.56 -5.69 -1.27
N TYR A 152 4.02 -5.20 -0.15
CA TYR A 152 2.85 -5.80 0.51
C TYR A 152 2.02 -4.77 1.25
N GLU A 153 0.72 -5.05 1.38
CA GLU A 153 -0.24 -4.17 2.07
C GLU A 153 -0.05 -4.18 3.59
N ASP A 154 -0.18 -3.00 4.21
CA ASP A 154 -0.25 -2.84 5.65
C ASP A 154 -1.64 -3.21 6.18
N GLY A 155 -1.74 -4.33 6.89
CA GLY A 155 -3.01 -4.92 7.33
C GLY A 155 -3.82 -4.11 8.37
N HIS A 156 -3.38 -2.91 8.76
CA HIS A 156 -4.07 -2.07 9.74
C HIS A 156 -5.27 -1.30 9.15
N GLY A 157 -5.37 -1.19 7.81
CA GLY A 157 -6.47 -0.47 7.15
C GLY A 157 -7.84 -1.01 7.55
N ARG A 158 -8.01 -2.34 7.54
CA ARG A 158 -9.29 -3.00 7.83
C ARG A 158 -9.80 -2.77 9.26
N GLN A 159 -8.91 -2.80 10.25
CA GLN A 159 -9.27 -2.56 11.64
C GLN A 159 -9.71 -1.11 11.85
N THR A 160 -9.00 -0.18 11.21
CA THR A 160 -9.30 1.24 11.24
C THR A 160 -10.64 1.54 10.55
N GLN A 161 -10.93 0.88 9.42
CA GLN A 161 -12.24 0.94 8.75
C GLN A 161 -13.38 0.52 9.68
N ILE A 162 -13.24 -0.62 10.37
CA ILE A 162 -14.26 -1.12 11.29
C ILE A 162 -14.46 -0.14 12.45
N LEU A 163 -13.38 0.38 13.03
CA LEU A 163 -13.43 1.32 14.17
C LEU A 163 -14.10 2.64 13.80
N LEU A 164 -13.85 3.16 12.59
CA LEU A 164 -14.38 4.44 12.12
C LEU A 164 -15.78 4.33 11.50
N THR A 165 -16.28 3.13 11.25
CA THR A 165 -17.59 2.93 10.61
C THR A 165 -18.74 3.61 11.38
N PRO A 166 -18.88 3.49 12.71
CA PRO A 166 -19.94 4.19 13.44
C PRO A 166 -19.88 5.72 13.31
N LEU A 167 -18.67 6.27 13.27
CA LEU A 167 -18.45 7.70 13.08
C LEU A 167 -18.86 8.13 11.66
N ALA A 168 -18.46 7.37 10.64
CA ALA A 168 -18.82 7.63 9.26
C ALA A 168 -20.34 7.58 9.03
N VAL A 169 -21.02 6.58 9.59
CA VAL A 169 -22.49 6.46 9.53
C VAL A 169 -23.19 7.64 10.20
N THR A 170 -22.67 8.11 11.33
CA THR A 170 -23.20 9.30 12.01
C THR A 170 -23.03 10.56 11.14
N GLY A 171 -21.86 10.71 10.50
CA GLY A 171 -21.59 11.80 9.56
C GLY A 171 -22.55 11.79 8.37
N ASP A 172 -22.77 10.63 7.76
CA ASP A 172 -23.70 10.47 6.64
C ASP A 172 -25.14 10.79 7.04
N THR A 173 -25.57 10.30 8.21
CA THR A 173 -26.92 10.57 8.73
C THR A 173 -27.12 12.06 9.00
N GLY A 174 -26.14 12.72 9.61
CA GLY A 174 -26.16 14.16 9.86
C GLY A 174 -26.20 14.98 8.56
N MET A 175 -25.44 14.57 7.54
CA MET A 175 -25.46 15.20 6.22
C MET A 175 -26.86 15.10 5.59
N VAL A 176 -27.47 13.91 5.58
CA VAL A 176 -28.84 13.73 5.04
C VAL A 176 -29.87 14.54 5.82
N ALA A 177 -29.79 14.57 7.15
CA ALA A 177 -30.70 15.34 8.00
C ALA A 177 -30.59 16.85 7.74
N ALA A 178 -29.38 17.39 7.59
CA ALA A 178 -29.15 18.79 7.29
C ALA A 178 -29.76 19.19 5.93
N ILE A 179 -29.59 18.35 4.91
CA ILE A 179 -30.19 18.56 3.58
C ILE A 179 -31.71 18.55 3.67
N ALA A 180 -32.29 17.55 4.34
CA ALA A 180 -33.74 17.44 4.49
C ALA A 180 -34.34 18.63 5.25
N ALA A 181 -33.70 19.07 6.34
CA ALA A 181 -34.12 20.24 7.11
C ALA A 181 -34.02 21.53 6.27
N GLY A 182 -32.94 21.70 5.49
CA GLY A 182 -32.79 22.83 4.57
C GLY A 182 -33.90 22.88 3.51
N LEU A 183 -34.23 21.74 2.90
CA LEU A 183 -35.33 21.64 1.94
C LEU A 183 -36.69 21.95 2.60
N ALA A 184 -36.95 21.40 3.78
CA ALA A 184 -38.18 21.67 4.52
C ALA A 184 -38.34 23.16 4.87
N LEU A 185 -37.26 23.82 5.32
CA LEU A 185 -37.26 25.26 5.60
C LEU A 185 -37.51 26.09 4.34
N LEU A 186 -36.88 25.74 3.22
CA LEU A 186 -37.09 26.43 1.95
C LEU A 186 -38.54 26.33 1.49
N LEU A 187 -39.12 25.12 1.54
CA LEU A 187 -40.53 24.88 1.19
C LEU A 187 -41.49 25.63 2.12
N TRP A 188 -41.18 25.67 3.42
CA TRP A 188 -41.97 26.41 4.41
C TRP A 188 -41.94 27.93 4.14
N LEU A 189 -40.77 28.49 3.83
CA LEU A 189 -40.62 29.90 3.46
C LEU A 189 -41.34 30.24 2.15
N GLU A 190 -41.32 29.35 1.15
CA GLU A 190 -42.10 29.54 -0.09
C GLU A 190 -43.61 29.50 0.16
N GLY A 191 -44.08 28.62 1.05
CA GLY A 191 -45.49 28.53 1.44
C GLY A 191 -46.00 29.80 2.11
N HIS A 192 -45.19 30.42 2.98
CA HIS A 192 -45.52 31.70 3.63
C HIS A 192 -45.43 32.90 2.69
N ALA A 193 -44.56 32.89 1.68
CA ALA A 193 -44.39 34.00 0.75
C ALA A 193 -45.49 34.10 -0.32
N ASN A 194 -46.35 33.09 -0.45
CA ASN A 194 -47.44 33.03 -1.42
C ASN A 194 -48.84 33.25 -0.81
N HIS A 195 -48.91 33.58 0.49
CA HIS A 195 -50.10 34.05 1.20
C HIS A 195 -49.96 35.54 1.52
#